data_AF-A0A970K610-F1
#
_entry.id   AF-A0A970K610-F1
#
_cell.length_a   1.000
_cell.length_b   1.000
_cell.length_c   1.000
_cell.angle_alpha   90.00
_cell.angle_beta   90.00
_cell.angle_gamma   90.00
#
_symmetry.space_group_name_H-M   'P 1'
#
loop_
_entity.id
_entity.type
_entity.pdbx_description
1 polymer ?
#
loop_
_entity_poly.entity_id
_entity_poly.type
_entity_poly.pdbx_seq_one_letter_code
_entity_poly.pdbx_strand_id
1 'polypeptide(L)'
;MRDLSLHLMDLAQNSLTAGATAIDIRFVKEQGQLLSMVVADNGCGMDGETLQKALSPFGTSRITRKIGLGIPLTREHCLMSGGRFDIKSAPGQGTVVEAGFDLNHLDCPPTGDIAQTLLLLITANPEAPEWRIRFTRDGDSHQLDTRQVKNALSGISLNAPEVITWLDDTLKDLVKGFFEGVEA
;
A
#
# COMPACT_ATOMS: atom_id res chain seq x y z
N MET A 1 -2.95 14.86 11.24
CA MET A 1 -3.77 14.70 10.02
C MET A 1 -3.44 13.33 9.44
N ARG A 2 -4.41 12.57 8.92
CA ARG A 2 -4.11 11.27 8.30
C ARG A 2 -3.72 11.51 6.85
N ASP A 3 -2.68 10.83 6.38
CA ASP A 3 -2.10 10.97 5.04
C ASP A 3 -2.21 9.65 4.25
N LEU A 4 -1.81 9.65 2.97
CA LEU A 4 -1.86 8.45 2.13
C LEU A 4 -0.94 7.35 2.64
N SER A 5 0.22 7.69 3.20
CA SER A 5 1.16 6.73 3.77
C SER A 5 0.56 5.93 4.93
N LEU A 6 -0.30 6.56 5.75
CA LEU A 6 -1.03 5.88 6.81
C LEU A 6 -2.11 4.93 6.28
N HIS A 7 -2.81 5.30 5.20
CA HIS A 7 -3.75 4.38 4.54
C HIS A 7 -3.03 3.18 3.94
N LEU A 8 -1.89 3.41 3.27
CA LEU A 8 -1.01 2.35 2.78
C LEU A 8 -0.61 1.38 3.90
N MET A 9 -0.13 1.94 5.01
CA MET A 9 0.30 1.17 6.18
C MET A 9 -0.84 0.29 6.72
N ASP A 10 -2.06 0.84 6.85
CA ASP A 10 -3.21 0.09 7.35
C ASP A 10 -3.62 -1.06 6.41
N LEU A 11 -3.64 -0.81 5.09
CA LEU A 11 -3.96 -1.84 4.08
C LEU A 11 -2.90 -2.94 4.04
N ALA A 12 -1.61 -2.58 4.10
CA ALA A 12 -0.52 -3.54 4.17
C ALA A 12 -0.58 -4.38 5.46
N GLN A 13 -0.88 -3.78 6.61
CA GLN A 13 -1.07 -4.53 7.87
C GLN A 13 -2.26 -5.50 7.81
N ASN A 14 -3.34 -5.15 7.12
CA ASN A 14 -4.45 -6.07 6.90
C ASN A 14 -4.02 -7.27 6.06
N SER A 15 -3.22 -7.03 5.01
CA SER A 15 -2.64 -8.08 4.17
C SER A 15 -1.72 -9.02 4.97
N LEU A 16 -0.85 -8.46 5.84
CA LEU A 16 0.00 -9.24 6.75
C LEU A 16 -0.83 -10.09 7.72
N THR A 17 -1.91 -9.52 8.27
CA THR A 17 -2.81 -10.25 9.18
C THR A 17 -3.56 -11.37 8.46
N ALA A 18 -3.86 -11.20 7.18
CA ALA A 18 -4.46 -12.24 6.34
C ALA A 18 -3.49 -13.40 6.01
N GLY A 19 -2.24 -13.34 6.48
CA GLY A 19 -1.24 -14.36 6.23
C GLY A 19 -0.70 -14.36 4.81
N ALA A 20 -0.73 -13.21 4.12
CA ALA A 20 -0.20 -13.09 2.78
C ALA A 20 1.29 -13.44 2.73
N THR A 21 1.69 -14.18 1.69
CA THR A 21 3.09 -14.49 1.39
C THR A 21 3.65 -13.63 0.27
N ALA A 22 2.78 -12.95 -0.49
CA ALA A 22 3.14 -11.95 -1.48
C ALA A 22 2.17 -10.76 -1.41
N ILE A 23 2.72 -9.55 -1.48
CA ILE A 23 1.96 -8.30 -1.50
C ILE A 23 2.45 -7.44 -2.67
N ASP A 24 1.54 -7.03 -3.55
CA ASP A 24 1.76 -6.16 -4.70
C ASP A 24 1.13 -4.79 -4.43
N ILE A 25 1.98 -3.78 -4.26
CA ILE A 25 1.61 -2.39 -4.05
C ILE A 25 1.85 -1.64 -5.35
N ARG A 26 0.83 -0.96 -5.87
CA ARG A 26 0.92 -0.15 -7.09
C ARG A 26 0.48 1.27 -6.81
N PHE A 27 1.23 2.22 -7.34
CA PHE A 27 0.80 3.59 -7.50
C PHE A 27 0.72 3.87 -8.99
N VAL A 28 -0.44 4.31 -9.46
CA VAL A 28 -0.70 4.62 -10.86
C VAL A 28 -1.20 6.05 -10.95
N LYS A 29 -0.58 6.83 -11.83
CA LYS A 29 -1.01 8.18 -12.18
C LYS A 29 -1.22 8.24 -13.69
N GLU A 30 -2.48 8.40 -14.09
CA GLU A 30 -2.87 8.55 -15.50
C GLU A 30 -2.96 10.04 -15.87
N GLN A 31 -3.28 10.35 -17.13
CA GLN A 31 -3.51 11.74 -17.56
C GLN A 31 -4.74 12.30 -16.85
N GLY A 32 -4.51 13.23 -15.92
CA GLY A 32 -5.48 13.68 -14.93
C GLY A 32 -4.97 13.30 -13.55
N GLN A 33 -4.93 14.26 -12.62
CA GLN A 33 -4.21 14.16 -11.33
C GLN A 33 -4.80 13.12 -10.35
N LEU A 34 -5.54 12.12 -10.83
CA LEU A 34 -6.05 11.01 -10.06
C LEU A 34 -4.93 9.99 -9.78
N LEU A 35 -4.56 9.88 -8.51
CA LEU A 35 -3.67 8.86 -7.99
C LEU A 35 -4.48 7.60 -7.66
N SER A 36 -4.15 6.46 -8.27
CA SER A 36 -4.64 5.16 -7.85
C SER A 36 -3.57 4.42 -7.03
N MET A 37 -3.87 4.17 -5.76
CA MET A 37 -3.10 3.30 -4.88
C MET A 37 -3.79 1.94 -4.79
N VAL A 38 -3.11 0.88 -5.22
CA VAL A 38 -3.62 -0.49 -5.19
C VAL A 38 -2.77 -1.34 -4.25
N VAL A 39 -3.41 -2.03 -3.31
CA VAL A 39 -2.77 -3.05 -2.47
C VAL A 39 -3.44 -4.38 -2.77
N ALA A 40 -2.66 -5.33 -3.28
CA ALA A 40 -3.12 -6.67 -3.60
C ALA A 40 -2.31 -7.70 -2.82
N ASP A 41 -2.97 -8.65 -2.18
CA ASP A 41 -2.36 -9.71 -1.39
C ASP A 41 -2.90 -11.09 -1.78
N ASN A 42 -2.18 -12.14 -1.44
CA ASN A 42 -2.57 -13.54 -1.64
C ASN A 42 -2.93 -14.24 -0.32
N GLY A 43 -3.39 -13.51 0.69
CA GLY A 43 -3.78 -14.04 1.99
C GLY A 43 -5.08 -14.85 1.95
N CYS A 44 -5.67 -15.07 3.12
CA CYS A 44 -6.85 -15.92 3.28
C CYS A 44 -8.10 -15.42 2.52
N GLY A 45 -8.16 -14.13 2.15
CA GLY A 45 -9.32 -13.51 1.53
C GLY A 45 -10.55 -13.47 2.43
N MET A 46 -11.64 -12.90 1.91
CA MET A 46 -12.90 -12.68 2.62
C MET A 46 -14.06 -13.23 1.80
N ASP A 47 -15.01 -13.90 2.46
CA ASP A 47 -16.32 -14.18 1.85
C ASP A 47 -17.18 -12.91 1.79
N GLY A 48 -18.35 -13.01 1.16
CA GLY A 48 -19.24 -11.86 0.98
C GLY A 48 -19.66 -11.20 2.29
N GLU A 49 -19.97 -11.98 3.34
CA GLU A 49 -20.37 -11.44 4.64
C GLU A 49 -19.20 -10.71 5.34
N THR A 50 -18.02 -11.33 5.35
CA THR A 50 -16.80 -10.76 5.94
C THR A 50 -16.38 -9.50 5.20
N LEU A 51 -16.48 -9.48 3.86
CA LEU A 51 -16.19 -8.29 3.05
C LEU A 51 -17.12 -7.12 3.39
N GLN A 52 -18.43 -7.37 3.53
CA GLN A 52 -19.37 -6.33 3.97
C GLN A 52 -19.06 -5.81 5.37
N LYS A 53 -18.63 -6.68 6.29
CA LYS A 53 -18.17 -6.27 7.63
C LYS A 53 -16.88 -5.45 7.55
N ALA A 54 -15.91 -5.82 6.71
CA ALA A 54 -14.66 -5.08 6.52
C ALA A 54 -14.89 -3.68 5.94
N LEU A 55 -15.95 -3.48 5.15
CA LEU A 55 -16.39 -2.18 4.64
C LEU A 55 -17.12 -1.33 5.68
N SER A 56 -17.58 -1.92 6.79
CA SER A 56 -18.32 -1.22 7.83
C SER A 56 -17.37 -0.58 8.86
N PRO A 57 -17.58 0.70 9.27
CA PRO A 57 -16.76 1.40 10.25
C PRO A 57 -16.61 0.70 11.62
N PHE A 58 -17.42 -0.31 11.92
CA PHE A 58 -17.35 -1.06 13.19
C PHE A 58 -17.38 -2.58 13.00
N GLY A 59 -17.21 -3.09 11.78
CA GLY A 59 -17.35 -4.52 11.49
C GLY A 59 -16.13 -5.39 11.81
N THR A 60 -15.01 -4.80 12.21
CA THR A 60 -13.76 -5.53 12.51
C THR A 60 -13.59 -5.80 14.01
N SER A 61 -13.22 -7.02 14.40
CA SER A 61 -13.18 -7.49 15.79
C SER A 61 -11.83 -7.34 16.52
N ARG A 62 -10.93 -6.42 16.13
CA ARG A 62 -9.63 -6.26 16.83
C ARG A 62 -9.80 -5.64 18.22
N ILE A 63 -9.36 -6.35 19.26
CA ILE A 63 -9.45 -5.96 20.68
C ILE A 63 -8.23 -5.12 21.14
N THR A 64 -7.06 -5.18 20.47
CA THR A 64 -5.79 -4.77 21.11
C THR A 64 -5.07 -3.50 20.63
N ARG A 65 -5.54 -2.79 19.59
CA ARG A 65 -5.21 -1.36 19.32
C ARG A 65 -5.98 -0.89 18.10
N LYS A 66 -6.64 0.29 18.22
CA LYS A 66 -7.44 1.03 17.23
C LYS A 66 -8.32 0.16 16.32
N ILE A 67 -9.63 0.18 16.61
CA ILE A 67 -10.77 -0.10 15.73
C ILE A 67 -10.31 -0.31 14.27
N GLY A 68 -10.54 -1.49 13.67
CA GLY A 68 -10.09 -1.86 12.32
C GLY A 68 -10.77 -1.05 11.22
N LEU A 69 -10.44 0.23 11.22
CA LEU A 69 -10.98 1.30 10.42
C LEU A 69 -10.13 1.56 9.18
N GLY A 70 -9.10 0.75 8.92
CA GLY A 70 -8.23 0.93 7.75
C GLY A 70 -9.03 1.02 6.46
N ILE A 71 -9.72 -0.08 6.09
CA ILE A 71 -10.55 -0.14 4.88
C ILE A 71 -11.69 0.88 4.89
N PRO A 72 -12.52 1.01 5.96
CA PRO A 72 -13.61 1.98 5.97
C PRO A 72 -13.15 3.44 5.83
N LEU A 73 -12.06 3.83 6.51
CA LEU A 73 -11.57 5.21 6.44
C LEU A 73 -10.80 5.49 5.15
N THR A 74 -10.09 4.50 4.58
CA THR A 74 -9.53 4.66 3.23
C THR A 74 -10.66 4.91 2.23
N ARG A 75 -11.74 4.12 2.27
CA ARG A 75 -12.92 4.33 1.42
C ARG A 75 -13.50 5.72 1.60
N GLU A 76 -13.74 6.14 2.84
CA GLU A 76 -14.33 7.45 3.12
C GLU A 76 -13.46 8.59 2.56
N HIS A 77 -12.14 8.56 2.81
CA HIS A 77 -11.23 9.60 2.31
C HIS A 77 -11.12 9.60 0.79
N CYS A 78 -11.20 8.44 0.11
CA CYS A 78 -11.25 8.38 -1.35
C CYS A 78 -12.50 9.11 -1.87
N LEU A 79 -13.67 8.82 -1.28
CA LEU A 79 -14.94 9.43 -1.71
C LEU A 79 -15.00 10.93 -1.39
N MET A 80 -14.50 11.34 -0.22
CA MET A 80 -14.43 12.75 0.18
C MET A 80 -13.46 13.57 -0.69
N SER A 81 -12.43 12.94 -1.25
CA SER A 81 -11.46 13.60 -2.14
C SER A 81 -11.87 13.55 -3.62
N GLY A 82 -13.15 13.25 -3.94
CA GLY A 82 -13.62 13.16 -5.32
C GLY A 82 -13.07 11.96 -6.11
N GLY A 83 -12.40 11.03 -5.43
CA GLY A 83 -11.82 9.84 -6.01
C GLY A 83 -12.75 8.63 -6.04
N ARG A 84 -12.17 7.43 -6.04
CA ARG A 84 -12.91 6.15 -6.16
C ARG A 84 -12.37 5.10 -5.21
N PHE A 85 -13.19 4.15 -4.83
CA PHE A 85 -12.76 3.02 -3.99
C PHE A 85 -13.38 1.73 -4.51
N ASP A 86 -12.55 0.70 -4.70
CA ASP A 86 -12.98 -0.65 -5.05
C ASP A 86 -12.27 -1.69 -4.17
N ILE A 87 -12.97 -2.77 -3.83
CA ILE A 87 -12.38 -3.90 -3.10
C ILE A 87 -12.94 -5.21 -3.62
N LYS A 88 -12.04 -6.14 -3.91
CA LYS A 88 -12.35 -7.49 -4.39
C LYS A 88 -11.64 -8.50 -3.50
N SER A 89 -12.37 -9.49 -3.03
CA SER A 89 -11.84 -10.54 -2.18
C SER A 89 -12.69 -11.80 -2.32
N ALA A 90 -12.04 -12.95 -2.23
CA ALA A 90 -12.71 -14.25 -2.16
C ALA A 90 -11.89 -15.21 -1.29
N PRO A 91 -12.52 -16.17 -0.59
CA PRO A 91 -11.80 -17.13 0.25
C PRO A 91 -10.71 -17.87 -0.53
N GLY A 92 -9.49 -17.86 0.00
CA GLY A 92 -8.29 -18.48 -0.59
C GLY A 92 -7.71 -17.78 -1.81
N GLN A 93 -8.28 -16.64 -2.25
CA GLN A 93 -7.79 -15.89 -3.42
C GLN A 93 -7.09 -14.58 -3.05
N GLY A 94 -7.06 -14.23 -1.76
CA GLY A 94 -6.52 -12.96 -1.28
C GLY A 94 -7.49 -11.78 -1.46
N THR A 95 -6.94 -10.56 -1.38
CA THR A 95 -7.71 -9.32 -1.46
C THR A 95 -7.01 -8.30 -2.35
N VAL A 96 -7.79 -7.52 -3.09
CA VAL A 96 -7.33 -6.38 -3.87
C VAL A 96 -8.14 -5.17 -3.44
N VAL A 97 -7.45 -4.13 -2.94
CA VAL A 97 -8.03 -2.82 -2.61
C VAL A 97 -7.47 -1.79 -3.59
N GLU A 98 -8.34 -1.07 -4.28
CA GLU A 98 -7.99 0.10 -5.10
C GLU A 98 -8.57 1.36 -4.47
N ALA A 99 -7.68 2.30 -4.13
CA ALA A 99 -7.98 3.58 -3.52
C ALA A 99 -7.52 4.71 -4.45
N GLY A 100 -8.48 5.39 -5.07
CA GLY A 100 -8.27 6.52 -5.97
C GLY A 100 -8.46 7.85 -5.23
N PHE A 101 -7.53 8.79 -5.42
CA PHE A 101 -7.54 10.13 -4.82
C PHE A 101 -7.32 11.18 -5.91
N ASP A 102 -8.15 12.21 -5.98
CA ASP A 102 -7.88 13.37 -6.84
C ASP A 102 -6.92 14.31 -6.11
N LEU A 103 -5.68 14.39 -6.58
CA LEU A 103 -4.63 15.19 -5.92
C LEU A 103 -4.90 16.70 -5.97
N ASN A 104 -5.84 17.18 -6.80
CA ASN A 104 -6.24 18.59 -6.85
C ASN A 104 -7.41 18.91 -5.91
N HIS A 105 -8.01 17.91 -5.25
CA HIS A 105 -9.14 18.13 -4.37
C HIS A 105 -8.67 18.73 -3.03
N LEU A 106 -9.39 19.74 -2.51
CA LEU A 106 -9.02 20.42 -1.26
C LEU A 106 -8.94 19.45 -0.06
N ASP A 107 -9.86 18.49 -0.02
CA ASP A 107 -9.91 17.44 1.00
C ASP A 107 -9.01 16.22 0.69
N CYS A 108 -8.19 16.28 -0.36
CA CYS A 108 -7.22 15.22 -0.63
C CYS A 108 -6.21 15.16 0.53
N PRO A 109 -6.05 13.99 1.18
CA PRO A 109 -5.02 13.82 2.17
C PRO A 109 -3.64 14.12 1.56
N PRO A 110 -2.71 14.70 2.33
CA PRO A 110 -1.32 14.80 1.87
C PRO A 110 -0.75 13.39 1.62
N THR A 111 0.29 13.30 0.80
CA THR A 111 0.94 12.02 0.48
C THR A 111 1.57 11.36 1.70
N GLY A 112 2.12 12.15 2.62
CA GLY A 112 2.88 11.64 3.75
C GLY A 112 4.20 11.01 3.31
N ASP A 113 4.80 10.18 4.15
CA ASP A 113 6.08 9.54 3.86
C ASP A 113 5.89 8.10 3.36
N ILE A 114 5.59 7.99 2.07
CA ILE A 114 5.38 6.70 1.39
C ILE A 114 6.69 5.89 1.36
N ALA A 115 7.84 6.54 1.13
CA ALA A 115 9.12 5.86 1.05
C ALA A 115 9.49 5.20 2.39
N GLN A 116 9.40 5.95 3.50
CA GLN A 116 9.67 5.39 4.83
C GLN A 116 8.65 4.34 5.23
N THR A 117 7.38 4.51 4.86
CA THR A 117 6.34 3.51 5.13
C THR A 117 6.66 2.18 4.43
N LEU A 118 7.04 2.22 3.16
CA LEU A 118 7.44 1.03 2.40
C LEU A 118 8.71 0.40 2.97
N LEU A 119 9.72 1.22 3.32
CA LEU A 119 10.96 0.76 3.95
C LEU A 119 10.67 0.03 5.25
N LEU A 120 9.84 0.61 6.12
CA LEU A 120 9.43 0.00 7.39
C LEU A 120 8.71 -1.32 7.16
N LEU A 121 7.77 -1.39 6.21
CA LEU A 121 7.04 -2.62 5.88
C LEU A 121 7.99 -3.73 5.43
N ILE A 122 8.95 -3.43 4.56
CA ILE A 122 9.94 -4.41 4.06
C ILE A 122 10.88 -4.85 5.18
N THR A 123 11.49 -3.91 5.89
CA THR A 123 12.57 -4.19 6.86
C THR A 123 12.05 -4.81 8.16
N ALA A 124 10.81 -4.54 8.54
CA ALA A 124 10.14 -5.24 9.65
C ALA A 124 9.76 -6.68 9.28
N ASN A 125 9.72 -7.03 7.99
CA ASN A 125 9.30 -8.33 7.49
C ASN A 125 10.32 -8.88 6.48
N PRO A 126 11.59 -9.10 6.90
CA PRO A 126 12.69 -9.39 5.97
C PRO A 126 12.54 -10.73 5.26
N GLU A 127 11.87 -11.72 5.85
CA GLU A 127 11.73 -13.06 5.29
C GLU A 127 10.47 -13.23 4.43
N ALA A 128 9.33 -12.76 4.90
CA ALA A 128 8.05 -12.81 4.19
C ALA A 128 7.13 -11.69 4.71
N PRO A 129 6.23 -11.13 3.88
CA PRO A 129 5.94 -11.53 2.49
C PRO A 129 6.99 -11.03 1.48
N GLU A 130 6.89 -11.55 0.25
CA GLU A 130 7.54 -10.95 -0.92
C GLU A 130 6.77 -9.68 -1.32
N TRP A 131 7.45 -8.54 -1.25
CA TRP A 131 6.91 -7.25 -1.68
C TRP A 131 7.28 -6.97 -3.13
N ARG A 132 6.27 -6.62 -3.93
CA ARG A 132 6.43 -5.96 -5.22
C ARG A 132 5.82 -4.57 -5.15
N ILE A 133 6.63 -3.56 -5.38
CA ILE A 133 6.22 -2.16 -5.33
C ILE A 133 6.39 -1.58 -6.73
N ARG A 134 5.33 -1.00 -7.29
CA ARG A 134 5.33 -0.42 -8.64
C ARG A 134 4.81 1.00 -8.63
N PHE A 135 5.49 1.87 -9.35
CA PHE A 135 5.08 3.23 -9.62
C PHE A 135 4.94 3.38 -11.13
N THR A 136 3.74 3.74 -11.60
CA THR A 136 3.44 3.88 -13.03
C THR A 136 2.87 5.25 -13.32
N ARG A 137 3.55 6.04 -14.14
CA ARG A 137 3.14 7.40 -14.51
C ARG A 137 3.17 7.56 -16.02
N ASP A 138 2.06 7.99 -16.61
CA ASP A 138 1.96 8.28 -18.05
C ASP A 138 2.44 7.12 -18.95
N GLY A 139 2.33 5.88 -18.46
CA GLY A 139 2.78 4.66 -19.14
C GLY A 139 4.18 4.16 -18.74
N ASP A 140 5.01 5.02 -18.14
CA ASP A 140 6.35 4.66 -17.65
C ASP A 140 6.23 3.99 -16.28
N SER A 141 6.82 2.79 -16.13
CA SER A 141 6.69 1.97 -14.92
C SER A 141 8.05 1.61 -14.33
N HIS A 142 8.22 1.91 -13.04
CA HIS A 142 9.39 1.53 -12.24
C HIS A 142 8.96 0.64 -11.08
N GLN A 143 9.83 -0.29 -10.69
CA GLN A 143 9.48 -1.25 -9.65
C GLN A 143 10.65 -1.65 -8.75
N LEU A 144 10.30 -2.04 -7.52
CA LEU A 144 11.15 -2.76 -6.59
C LEU A 144 10.51 -4.11 -6.29
N ASP A 145 11.28 -5.19 -6.44
CA ASP A 145 10.85 -6.56 -6.14
C ASP A 145 11.82 -7.18 -5.14
N THR A 146 11.37 -7.34 -3.89
CA THR A 146 12.20 -7.85 -2.80
C THR A 146 12.69 -9.28 -3.03
N ARG A 147 12.01 -10.08 -3.85
CA ARG A 147 12.51 -11.41 -4.24
C ARG A 147 13.77 -11.29 -5.08
N GLN A 148 13.82 -10.32 -6.00
CA GLN A 148 15.01 -10.05 -6.82
C GLN A 148 16.15 -9.51 -5.97
N VAL A 149 15.84 -8.61 -5.01
CA VAL A 149 16.82 -8.09 -4.05
C VAL A 149 17.42 -9.23 -3.23
N LYS A 150 16.60 -10.09 -2.62
CA LYS A 150 17.07 -11.26 -1.84
C LYS A 150 17.98 -12.18 -2.65
N ASN A 151 17.62 -12.45 -3.91
CA ASN A 151 18.43 -13.29 -4.79
C ASN A 151 19.81 -12.67 -5.07
N ALA A 152 19.90 -11.34 -5.17
CA ALA A 152 21.18 -10.64 -5.36
C ALA A 152 22.04 -10.58 -4.10
N LEU A 153 21.41 -10.51 -2.92
CA LEU A 153 22.08 -10.34 -1.62
C LEU A 153 22.82 -11.58 -1.10
N SER A 154 22.72 -12.73 -1.76
CA SER A 154 23.47 -13.96 -1.42
C SER A 154 23.39 -14.36 0.08
N GLY A 155 22.24 -14.14 0.72
CA GLY A 155 21.99 -14.48 2.12
C GLY A 155 22.12 -13.31 3.12
N ILE A 156 22.48 -12.10 2.68
CA ILE A 156 22.38 -10.90 3.53
C ILE A 156 20.88 -10.55 3.70
N SER A 157 20.45 -10.30 4.94
CA SER A 157 19.06 -9.99 5.24
C SER A 157 18.66 -8.59 4.77
N LEU A 158 17.38 -8.40 4.44
CA LEU A 158 16.84 -7.09 4.06
C LEU A 158 16.90 -6.04 5.17
N ASN A 159 17.10 -6.45 6.42
CA ASN A 159 17.24 -5.55 7.57
C ASN A 159 18.71 -5.27 7.97
N ALA A 160 19.69 -5.72 7.17
CA ALA A 160 21.09 -5.34 7.36
C ALA A 160 21.27 -3.83 7.10
N PRO A 161 22.08 -3.10 7.89
CA PRO A 161 22.20 -1.64 7.78
C PRO A 161 22.53 -1.11 6.37
N GLU A 162 23.43 -1.78 5.66
CA GLU A 162 23.82 -1.45 4.29
C GLU A 162 22.67 -1.67 3.29
N VAL A 163 21.86 -2.70 3.50
CA VAL A 163 20.69 -3.00 2.66
C VAL A 163 19.56 -2.01 2.95
N ILE A 164 19.34 -1.67 4.22
CA ILE A 164 18.37 -0.64 4.62
C ILE A 164 18.71 0.70 3.95
N THR A 165 19.98 1.10 3.99
CA THR A 165 20.43 2.36 3.38
C THR A 165 20.16 2.35 1.88
N TRP A 166 20.52 1.27 1.19
CA TRP A 166 20.26 1.13 -0.24
C TRP A 166 18.75 1.09 -0.59
N LEU A 167 17.94 0.38 0.20
CA LEU A 167 16.48 0.33 0.05
C LEU A 167 15.86 1.71 0.26
N ASP A 168 16.31 2.45 1.27
CA ASP A 168 15.84 3.79 1.59
C ASP A 168 16.07 4.76 0.41
N ASP A 169 17.29 4.80 -0.12
CA ASP A 169 17.64 5.62 -1.27
C ASP A 169 16.82 5.22 -2.51
N THR A 170 16.72 3.91 -2.79
CA THR A 170 15.95 3.39 -3.92
C THR A 170 14.47 3.76 -3.84
N LEU A 171 13.85 3.61 -2.65
CA LEU A 171 12.45 3.94 -2.44
C LEU A 171 12.20 5.45 -2.53
N LYS A 172 13.10 6.28 -2.00
CA LYS A 172 13.03 7.73 -2.15
C LYS A 172 13.10 8.14 -3.61
N ASP A 173 14.01 7.57 -4.40
CA ASP A 173 14.14 7.86 -5.82
C ASP A 173 12.88 7.47 -6.60
N LEU A 174 12.30 6.29 -6.32
CA LEU A 174 11.05 5.84 -6.93
C LEU A 174 9.87 6.77 -6.60
N VAL A 175 9.70 7.12 -5.32
CA VAL A 175 8.63 8.01 -4.87
C VAL A 175 8.82 9.42 -5.44
N LYS A 176 10.05 9.94 -5.44
CA LYS A 176 10.39 11.24 -6.00
C LYS A 176 10.08 11.29 -7.49
N GLY A 177 10.58 10.34 -8.28
CA GLY A 177 10.31 10.30 -9.73
C GLY A 177 8.82 10.18 -10.08
N PHE A 178 8.05 9.49 -9.24
CA PHE A 178 6.60 9.37 -9.40
C PHE A 178 5.84 10.69 -9.09
N PHE A 179 6.19 11.36 -7.99
CA PHE A 179 5.52 12.60 -7.55
C PHE A 179 6.14 13.90 -8.10
N GLU A 180 7.28 13.85 -8.81
CA GLU A 180 7.91 15.03 -9.42
C GLU A 180 6.92 15.79 -10.35
N GLY A 181 6.66 17.07 -10.07
CA GLY A 181 5.64 17.86 -10.78
C GLY A 181 4.23 17.79 -10.19
N VAL A 182 4.06 17.21 -8.99
CA VAL A 182 2.95 17.47 -8.08
C VAL A 182 3.43 18.56 -7.10
N GLU A 183 3.48 19.81 -7.56
CA GLU A 183 3.54 20.94 -6.62
C GLU A 183 2.16 21.08 -5.98
N ALA A 184 2.14 21.10 -4.64
CA ALA A 184 0.97 21.35 -3.81
C ALA A 184 0.44 22.79 -3.98
#